data_AF-A0AAQ3MGI7-F1
#
_entry.id   AF-A0AAQ3MGI7-F1
#
_cell.length_a   1.000
_cell.length_b   1.000
_cell.length_c   1.000
_cell.angle_alpha   90.00
_cell.angle_beta   90.00
_cell.angle_gamma   90.00
#
_symmetry.space_group_name_H-M   'P 1'
#
loop_
_entity.id
_entity.type
_entity.pdbx_description
1 polymer ?
#
loop_
_entity_poly.entity_id
_entity_poly.type
_entity_poly.pdbx_seq_one_letter_code
_entity_poly.pdbx_strand_id
1 'polypeptide(L)'
;MALQPKIEPGSLQSSNSTTSQKHYSEMSISELVARLRVVYQVEDFDRIEEELKNREDKVRVEIGSLQEKLDLEKINSIEIEKRLKIREEQCRKGKQAQENYELLLKGMKQSGLNMDELKKRNVALEGEVCELKKKMLEDVKRVTELRTEISKLEEEKVREKNALNMMNTELKEEIKKNLAEIERLRTENDKLTDEKLERKTAFESLERKYGELSASVLKLEDDVKLLMSEGASDCGNTEQEPNTGVSFAVKAEEVFDDYELENDTGEPVPSPKTKETHIKKGYKDVASEKEVITISDDDDDDDNGVPNQGLHREKAIPQTMGENEHPQRVETFTRNLASNIQTCSRSTSSAATSSFAESRAGASLANLMCEILN
;
A
#
# COMPACT_ATOMS: atom_id res chain seq x y z
N MET A 1 27.74 -27.44 52.74
CA MET A 1 29.00 -28.02 53.26
C MET A 1 30.12 -27.04 52.92
N ALA A 2 30.86 -26.59 53.93
CA ALA A 2 31.92 -25.60 53.81
C ALA A 2 33.25 -26.27 53.41
N LEU A 3 33.98 -25.70 52.47
CA LEU A 3 35.34 -26.10 52.12
C LEU A 3 36.28 -24.90 52.34
N GLN A 4 37.19 -25.04 53.31
CA GLN A 4 38.32 -24.14 53.51
C GLN A 4 39.44 -24.42 52.49
N PRO A 5 40.14 -23.40 51.96
CA PRO A 5 41.44 -23.57 51.30
C PRO A 5 42.60 -23.49 52.30
N LYS A 6 43.58 -24.37 52.11
CA LYS A 6 44.74 -24.62 52.98
C LYS A 6 46.02 -24.08 52.29
N ILE A 7 46.56 -23.02 52.90
CA ILE A 7 47.99 -22.64 53.10
C ILE A 7 49.05 -23.14 52.08
N GLU A 8 49.70 -22.17 51.44
CA GLU A 8 51.04 -22.14 50.80
C GLU A 8 52.17 -22.48 51.81
N PRO A 9 53.39 -22.99 51.43
CA PRO A 9 54.40 -22.09 50.84
C PRO A 9 55.50 -22.76 49.99
N GLY A 10 56.23 -21.97 49.19
CA GLY A 10 57.42 -22.47 48.48
C GLY A 10 58.24 -21.40 47.77
N SER A 11 58.88 -20.52 48.55
CA SER A 11 59.92 -19.60 48.08
C SER A 11 61.16 -20.38 47.61
N LEU A 12 61.61 -20.15 46.37
CA LEU A 12 62.90 -20.66 45.87
C LEU A 12 63.86 -19.49 45.62
N GLN A 13 65.03 -19.66 46.23
CA GLN A 13 66.14 -18.73 46.26
C GLN A 13 66.81 -18.55 44.90
N SER A 14 67.18 -17.28 44.69
CA SER A 14 68.32 -16.79 43.91
C SER A 14 69.52 -17.73 43.87
N SER A 15 70.01 -17.99 42.66
CA SER A 15 71.43 -18.27 42.42
C SER A 15 71.89 -17.57 41.15
N ASN A 16 72.74 -16.56 41.36
CA ASN A 16 73.56 -15.91 40.35
C ASN A 16 74.57 -16.93 39.78
N SER A 17 74.81 -16.91 38.46
CA SER A 17 76.13 -17.30 37.97
C SER A 17 76.57 -16.52 36.73
N THR A 18 77.83 -16.16 36.82
CA THR A 18 78.64 -15.14 36.15
C THR A 18 79.14 -15.51 34.75
N THR A 19 79.57 -14.46 34.05
CA THR A 19 80.73 -14.40 33.13
C THR A 19 80.68 -15.09 31.77
N SER A 20 80.13 -14.35 30.80
CA SER A 20 80.59 -14.19 29.40
C SER A 20 79.62 -13.26 28.62
N GLN A 21 78.49 -12.93 29.27
CA GLN A 21 77.37 -12.08 28.87
C GLN A 21 77.68 -10.63 28.47
N LYS A 22 78.95 -10.23 28.28
CA LYS A 22 79.27 -8.85 27.87
C LYS A 22 79.16 -8.59 26.37
N HIS A 23 79.04 -9.61 25.53
CA HIS A 23 78.89 -9.37 24.09
C HIS A 23 77.42 -9.25 23.66
N TYR A 24 76.50 -9.96 24.31
CA TYR A 24 75.09 -10.02 23.89
C TYR A 24 74.26 -8.82 24.37
N SER A 25 74.66 -8.16 25.46
CA SER A 25 73.95 -6.99 25.98
C SER A 25 74.15 -5.71 25.15
N GLU A 26 75.23 -5.64 24.38
CA GLU A 26 75.55 -4.50 23.49
C GLU A 26 75.08 -4.72 22.04
N MET A 27 74.71 -5.96 21.68
CA MET A 27 74.17 -6.25 20.36
C MET A 27 72.75 -5.73 20.23
N SER A 28 72.42 -5.22 19.05
CA SER A 28 71.03 -5.01 18.70
C SER A 28 70.28 -6.36 18.70
N ILE A 29 68.96 -6.33 18.92
CA ILE A 29 68.10 -7.53 18.82
C ILE A 29 68.32 -8.22 17.45
N SER A 30 68.55 -7.44 16.39
CA SER A 30 68.86 -7.96 15.05
C SER A 30 70.19 -8.72 15.00
N GLU A 31 71.26 -8.25 15.65
CA GLU A 31 72.55 -8.98 15.74
C GLU A 31 72.47 -10.24 16.61
N LEU A 32 71.71 -10.18 17.71
CA LEU A 32 71.51 -11.31 18.59
C LEU A 32 70.76 -12.45 17.88
N VAL A 33 69.69 -12.10 17.15
CA VAL A 33 68.91 -13.04 16.32
C VAL A 33 69.75 -13.58 15.16
N ALA A 34 70.57 -12.74 14.51
CA ALA A 34 71.48 -13.17 13.45
C ALA A 34 72.52 -14.17 13.98
N ARG A 35 73.12 -13.94 15.16
CA ARG A 35 74.05 -14.90 15.77
C ARG A 35 73.39 -16.19 16.21
N LEU A 36 72.17 -16.15 16.75
CA LEU A 36 71.44 -17.37 17.11
C LEU A 36 71.10 -18.22 15.89
N ARG A 37 70.76 -17.60 14.75
CA ARG A 37 70.61 -18.28 13.46
C ARG A 37 71.92 -18.86 12.89
N VAL A 38 73.08 -18.38 13.35
CA VAL A 38 74.41 -18.85 12.90
C VAL A 38 74.98 -19.94 13.82
N VAL A 39 74.72 -19.86 15.13
CA VAL A 39 75.27 -20.78 16.15
C VAL A 39 74.50 -22.09 16.25
N TYR A 40 73.18 -22.02 16.10
CA TYR A 40 72.31 -23.18 16.03
C TYR A 40 71.96 -23.41 14.57
N GLN A 41 72.03 -24.66 14.12
CA GLN A 41 71.61 -25.04 12.78
C GLN A 41 70.18 -24.55 12.57
N VAL A 42 69.96 -23.74 11.54
CA VAL A 42 68.64 -23.22 11.18
C VAL A 42 67.65 -24.38 11.04
N GLU A 43 68.16 -25.52 10.58
CA GLU A 43 67.48 -26.79 10.41
C GLU A 43 66.85 -27.35 11.70
N ASP A 44 67.47 -27.13 12.87
CA ASP A 44 66.93 -27.59 14.15
C ASP A 44 65.76 -26.72 14.63
N PHE A 45 65.84 -25.41 14.38
CA PHE A 45 64.74 -24.49 14.66
C PHE A 45 63.55 -24.75 13.75
N ASP A 46 63.78 -24.93 12.45
CA ASP A 46 62.73 -25.24 11.48
C ASP A 46 61.99 -26.54 11.88
N ARG A 47 62.73 -27.56 12.34
CA ARG A 47 62.15 -28.82 12.83
C ARG A 47 61.29 -28.64 14.09
N ILE A 48 61.76 -27.84 15.04
CA ILE A 48 61.02 -27.56 16.28
C ILE A 48 59.76 -26.74 15.97
N GLU A 49 59.87 -25.74 15.09
CA GLU A 49 58.75 -24.93 14.65
C GLU A 49 57.68 -25.79 13.95
N GLU A 50 58.10 -26.69 13.05
CA GLU A 50 57.19 -27.62 12.38
C GLU A 50 56.49 -28.57 13.36
N GLU A 51 57.21 -29.15 14.32
CA GLU A 51 56.62 -30.02 15.35
C GLU A 51 55.65 -29.26 16.26
N LEU A 52 55.98 -28.02 16.66
CA LEU A 52 55.10 -27.17 17.46
C LEU A 52 53.83 -26.82 16.69
N LYS A 53 53.96 -26.49 15.40
CA LYS A 53 52.82 -26.23 14.52
C LYS A 53 51.94 -27.46 14.35
N ASN A 54 52.52 -28.64 14.12
CA ASN A 54 51.78 -29.91 14.02
C ASN A 54 51.00 -30.21 15.31
N ARG A 55 51.60 -29.97 16.49
CA ARG A 55 50.91 -30.14 17.78
C ARG A 55 49.81 -29.11 17.99
N GLU A 56 50.06 -27.85 17.64
CA GLU A 56 49.06 -26.79 17.72
C GLU A 56 47.86 -27.13 16.82
N ASP A 57 48.09 -27.54 15.58
CA ASP A 57 47.05 -27.93 14.64
C ASP A 57 46.26 -29.15 15.13
N LYS A 58 46.95 -30.16 15.69
CA LYS A 58 46.29 -31.31 16.31
C LYS A 58 45.38 -30.91 17.47
N VAL A 59 45.89 -30.09 18.40
CA VAL A 59 45.10 -29.62 19.56
C VAL A 59 43.93 -28.75 19.09
N ARG A 60 44.12 -27.90 18.07
CA ARG A 60 43.06 -27.09 17.47
C ARG A 60 41.93 -27.96 16.92
N VAL A 61 42.26 -29.06 16.25
CA VAL A 61 41.28 -30.05 15.75
C VAL A 61 40.55 -30.75 16.90
N GLU A 62 41.26 -31.21 17.94
CA GLU A 62 40.65 -31.87 19.10
C GLU A 62 39.71 -30.93 19.87
N ILE A 63 40.11 -29.67 20.07
CA ILE A 63 39.26 -28.63 20.69
C ILE A 63 37.98 -28.44 19.86
N GLY A 64 38.10 -28.34 18.53
CA GLY A 64 36.94 -28.24 17.64
C GLY A 64 35.99 -29.43 17.77
N SER A 65 36.52 -30.65 17.77
CA SER A 65 35.70 -31.88 17.93
C SER A 65 35.00 -31.95 19.30
N LEU A 66 35.66 -31.52 20.38
CA LEU A 66 35.05 -31.49 21.71
C LEU A 66 33.99 -30.40 21.84
N GLN A 67 34.19 -29.23 21.23
CA GLN A 67 33.19 -28.17 21.18
C GLN A 67 31.92 -28.64 20.45
N GLU A 68 32.07 -29.31 19.31
CA GLU A 68 30.93 -29.88 18.56
C GLU A 68 30.15 -30.91 19.40
N LYS A 69 30.86 -31.84 20.08
CA LYS A 69 30.22 -32.82 20.97
C LYS A 69 29.46 -32.16 22.12
N LEU A 70 30.05 -31.14 22.73
CA LEU A 70 29.43 -30.41 23.83
C LEU A 70 28.14 -29.70 23.38
N ASP A 71 28.17 -29.07 22.20
CA ASP A 71 27.00 -28.37 21.67
C ASP A 71 25.90 -29.34 21.23
N LEU A 72 26.27 -30.49 20.66
CA LEU A 72 25.32 -31.57 20.36
C LEU A 72 24.65 -32.12 21.63
N GLU A 73 25.41 -32.32 22.71
CA GLU A 73 24.88 -32.76 23.99
C GLU A 73 23.91 -31.74 24.60
N LYS A 74 24.25 -30.44 24.54
CA LYS A 74 23.34 -29.37 24.99
C LYS A 74 22.03 -29.38 24.21
N ILE A 75 22.08 -29.53 22.88
CA ILE A 75 20.88 -29.61 22.03
C ILE A 75 20.03 -30.82 22.42
N ASN A 76 20.66 -32.00 22.58
CA ASN A 76 19.96 -33.22 22.97
C ASN A 76 19.33 -33.12 24.37
N SER A 77 20.03 -32.50 25.32
CA SER A 77 19.51 -32.27 26.68
C SER A 77 18.26 -31.37 26.67
N ILE A 78 18.29 -30.28 25.91
CA ILE A 78 17.13 -29.39 25.73
C ILE A 78 15.96 -30.14 25.07
N GLU A 79 16.22 -31.01 24.09
CA GLU A 79 15.17 -31.78 23.44
C GLU A 79 14.52 -32.78 24.41
N ILE A 80 15.32 -33.51 25.19
CA ILE A 80 14.82 -34.46 26.20
C ILE A 80 13.99 -33.73 27.25
N GLU A 81 14.43 -32.57 27.73
CA GLU A 81 13.69 -31.75 28.69
C GLU A 81 12.33 -31.30 28.14
N LYS A 82 12.27 -30.87 26.87
CA LYS A 82 11.01 -30.51 26.20
C LYS A 82 10.05 -31.71 26.10
N ARG A 83 10.56 -32.88 25.72
CA ARG A 83 9.76 -34.12 25.66
C ARG A 83 9.24 -34.53 27.03
N LEU A 84 10.04 -34.35 28.08
CA LEU A 84 9.63 -34.63 29.46
C LEU A 84 8.50 -33.69 29.92
N LYS A 85 8.64 -32.38 29.68
CA LYS A 85 7.59 -31.39 29.99
C LYS A 85 6.25 -31.69 29.30
N ILE A 86 6.27 -32.13 28.04
CA ILE A 86 5.05 -32.54 27.33
C ILE A 86 4.39 -33.75 28.00
N ARG A 87 5.19 -34.74 28.40
CA ARG A 87 4.68 -35.96 29.07
C ARG A 87 4.10 -35.65 30.45
N GLU A 88 4.76 -34.81 31.23
CA GLU A 88 4.27 -34.36 32.55
C GLU A 88 2.92 -33.63 32.42
N GLU A 89 2.79 -32.74 31.44
CA GLU A 89 1.55 -32.02 31.18
C GLU A 89 0.40 -32.96 30.76
N GLN A 90 0.70 -33.97 29.92
CA GLN A 90 -0.29 -35.00 29.56
C GLN A 90 -0.72 -35.81 30.78
N CYS A 91 0.21 -36.20 31.66
CA CYS A 91 -0.11 -36.92 32.89
C CYS A 91 -1.00 -36.08 33.82
N ARG A 92 -0.68 -34.79 33.98
CA ARG A 92 -1.47 -33.83 34.76
C ARG A 92 -2.90 -33.72 34.22
N LYS A 93 -3.06 -33.56 32.90
CA LYS A 93 -4.38 -33.53 32.24
C LYS A 93 -5.14 -34.85 32.42
N GLY A 94 -4.47 -35.99 32.33
CA GLY A 94 -5.06 -37.31 32.56
C GLY A 94 -5.61 -37.45 33.99
N LYS A 95 -4.81 -37.05 34.99
CA LYS A 95 -5.23 -37.06 36.40
C LYS A 95 -6.44 -36.15 36.65
N GLN A 96 -6.41 -34.93 36.09
CA GLN A 96 -7.52 -33.99 36.20
C GLN A 96 -8.80 -34.54 35.54
N ALA A 97 -8.69 -35.18 34.38
CA ALA A 97 -9.82 -35.80 33.71
C ALA A 97 -10.41 -36.95 34.56
N GLN A 98 -9.56 -37.79 35.16
CA GLN A 98 -10.00 -38.85 36.07
C GLN A 98 -10.75 -38.28 37.29
N GLU A 99 -10.20 -37.28 37.96
CA GLU A 99 -10.84 -36.62 39.10
C GLU A 99 -12.21 -36.02 38.71
N ASN A 100 -12.32 -35.43 37.52
CA ASN A 100 -13.58 -34.92 36.98
C ASN A 100 -14.62 -36.03 36.76
N TYR A 101 -14.22 -37.18 36.21
CA TYR A 101 -15.12 -38.33 36.02
C TYR A 101 -15.61 -38.91 37.34
N GLU A 102 -14.72 -39.01 38.34
CA GLU A 102 -15.09 -39.45 39.69
C GLU A 102 -16.09 -38.49 40.34
N LEU A 103 -15.87 -37.17 40.22
CA LEU A 103 -16.78 -36.15 40.72
C LEU A 103 -18.14 -36.22 40.02
N LEU A 104 -18.17 -36.38 38.70
CA LEU A 104 -19.39 -36.53 37.91
C LEU A 104 -20.17 -37.78 38.32
N LEU A 105 -19.48 -38.91 38.48
CA LEU A 105 -20.10 -40.17 38.91
C LEU A 105 -20.69 -40.05 40.32
N LYS A 106 -19.99 -39.36 41.23
CA LYS A 106 -20.50 -39.07 42.58
C LYS A 106 -21.74 -38.17 42.53
N GLY A 107 -21.71 -37.13 41.69
CA GLY A 107 -22.85 -36.25 41.44
C GLY A 107 -24.06 -37.00 40.87
N MET A 108 -23.85 -37.89 39.90
CA MET A 108 -24.92 -38.76 39.35
C MET A 108 -25.56 -39.59 40.45
N LYS A 109 -24.76 -40.26 41.30
CA LYS A 109 -25.26 -41.06 42.42
C LYS A 109 -26.07 -40.24 43.42
N GLN A 110 -25.69 -38.98 43.66
CA GLN A 110 -26.38 -38.08 44.59
C GLN A 110 -27.65 -37.46 44.00
N SER A 111 -27.67 -37.18 42.70
CA SER A 111 -28.77 -36.47 42.04
C SER A 111 -30.09 -37.23 42.03
N GLY A 112 -30.08 -38.54 42.34
CA GLY A 112 -31.28 -39.39 42.31
C GLY A 112 -31.91 -39.48 40.91
N LEU A 113 -31.27 -38.90 39.88
CA LEU A 113 -31.72 -38.95 38.51
C LEU A 113 -31.68 -40.41 38.07
N ASN A 114 -32.87 -40.98 37.88
CA ASN A 114 -32.98 -42.32 37.37
C ASN A 114 -32.29 -42.39 36.00
N MET A 115 -31.48 -43.42 35.78
CA MET A 115 -30.75 -43.63 34.53
C MET A 115 -31.69 -43.60 33.31
N ASP A 116 -32.95 -44.00 33.50
CA ASP A 116 -33.97 -43.94 32.46
C ASP A 116 -34.40 -42.52 32.09
N GLU A 117 -34.46 -41.58 33.05
CA GLU A 117 -34.74 -40.17 32.76
C GLU A 117 -33.59 -39.52 32.00
N LEU A 118 -32.35 -39.87 32.35
CA LEU A 118 -31.16 -39.40 31.66
C LEU A 118 -31.15 -39.90 30.20
N LYS A 119 -31.45 -41.17 29.98
CA LYS A 119 -31.58 -41.76 28.63
C LYS A 119 -32.66 -41.05 27.81
N LYS A 120 -33.83 -40.78 28.40
CA LYS A 120 -34.92 -40.03 27.73
C LYS A 120 -34.49 -38.62 27.33
N ARG A 121 -33.83 -37.88 28.22
CA ARG A 121 -33.31 -36.54 27.90
C ARG A 121 -32.24 -36.59 26.82
N ASN A 122 -31.36 -37.59 26.85
CA ASN A 122 -30.32 -37.73 25.83
C ASN A 122 -30.92 -37.96 24.43
N VAL A 123 -31.93 -38.83 24.32
CA VAL A 123 -32.65 -39.05 23.05
C VAL A 123 -33.35 -37.76 22.55
N ALA A 124 -33.97 -36.99 23.46
CA ALA A 124 -34.59 -35.73 23.09
C ALA A 124 -33.55 -34.70 22.56
N LEU A 125 -32.43 -34.56 23.26
CA LEU A 125 -31.33 -33.69 22.86
C LEU A 125 -30.68 -34.12 21.53
N GLU A 126 -30.50 -35.42 21.30
CA GLU A 126 -30.02 -35.95 20.02
C GLU A 126 -30.95 -35.56 18.87
N GLY A 127 -32.27 -35.58 19.11
CA GLY A 127 -33.28 -35.09 18.16
C GLY A 127 -33.14 -33.60 17.86
N GLU A 128 -33.02 -32.76 18.89
CA GLU A 128 -32.82 -31.31 18.73
C GLU A 128 -31.52 -30.99 17.99
N VAL A 129 -30.42 -31.70 18.32
CA VAL A 129 -29.13 -31.56 17.63
C VAL A 129 -29.24 -31.93 16.16
N CYS A 130 -30.02 -32.96 15.81
CA CYS A 130 -30.28 -33.35 14.43
C CYS A 130 -31.01 -32.25 13.64
N GLU A 131 -32.07 -31.67 14.22
CA GLU A 131 -32.83 -30.58 13.59
C GLU A 131 -31.99 -29.30 13.44
N LEU A 132 -31.19 -28.95 14.46
CA LEU A 132 -30.27 -27.81 14.36
C LEU A 132 -29.22 -28.04 13.27
N LYS A 133 -28.68 -29.25 13.14
CA LYS A 133 -27.72 -29.59 12.08
C LYS A 133 -28.34 -29.47 10.69
N LYS A 134 -29.61 -29.85 10.52
CA LYS A 134 -30.35 -29.66 9.27
C LYS A 134 -30.53 -28.18 8.93
N LYS A 135 -30.97 -27.35 9.88
CA LYS A 135 -31.11 -25.89 9.69
C LYS A 135 -29.77 -25.24 9.33
N MET A 136 -28.70 -25.62 10.03
CA MET A 136 -27.35 -25.13 9.74
C MET A 136 -26.91 -25.48 8.30
N LEU A 137 -27.23 -26.68 7.81
CA LEU A 137 -26.94 -27.08 6.43
C LEU A 137 -27.71 -26.22 5.42
N GLU A 138 -28.99 -25.95 5.68
CA GLU A 138 -29.80 -25.05 4.85
C GLU A 138 -29.26 -23.62 4.85
N ASP A 139 -28.84 -23.10 6.01
CA ASP A 139 -28.25 -21.77 6.12
C ASP A 139 -26.91 -21.68 5.39
N VAL A 140 -26.06 -22.70 5.49
CA VAL A 140 -24.82 -22.79 4.70
C VAL A 140 -25.14 -22.73 3.21
N LYS A 141 -26.18 -23.45 2.75
CA LYS A 141 -26.62 -23.40 1.35
C LYS A 141 -27.08 -22.00 0.94
N ARG A 142 -27.92 -21.34 1.74
CA ARG A 142 -28.36 -19.95 1.49
C ARG A 142 -27.18 -18.98 1.44
N VAL A 143 -26.22 -19.12 2.36
CA VAL A 143 -25.00 -18.29 2.36
C VAL A 143 -24.17 -18.52 1.09
N THR A 144 -24.07 -19.75 0.59
CA THR A 144 -23.36 -20.00 -0.67
C THR A 144 -24.08 -19.36 -1.86
N GLU A 145 -25.40 -19.43 -1.93
CA GLU A 145 -26.21 -18.78 -2.98
C GLU A 145 -26.03 -17.26 -2.93
N LEU A 146 -26.12 -16.65 -1.74
CA LEU A 146 -25.89 -15.22 -1.56
C LEU A 146 -24.48 -14.80 -1.97
N ARG A 147 -23.44 -15.59 -1.63
CA ARG A 147 -22.07 -15.33 -2.06
C ARG A 147 -21.94 -15.33 -3.58
N THR A 148 -22.58 -16.29 -4.26
CA THR A 148 -22.56 -16.30 -5.74
C THR A 148 -23.25 -15.09 -6.35
N GLU A 149 -24.34 -14.61 -5.76
CA GLU A 149 -25.04 -13.44 -6.27
C GLU A 149 -24.27 -12.14 -6.03
N ILE A 150 -23.61 -12.01 -4.86
CA ILE A 150 -22.69 -10.90 -4.59
C ILE A 150 -21.58 -10.85 -5.64
N SER A 151 -20.95 -11.99 -5.97
CA SER A 151 -19.90 -12.02 -6.99
C SER A 151 -20.39 -11.57 -8.37
N LYS A 152 -21.60 -11.97 -8.78
CA LYS A 152 -22.17 -11.51 -10.07
C LYS A 152 -22.42 -10.00 -10.09
N LEU A 153 -22.97 -9.45 -9.00
CA LEU A 153 -23.22 -8.01 -8.87
C LEU A 153 -21.92 -7.20 -8.87
N GLU A 154 -20.86 -7.72 -8.23
CA GLU A 154 -19.53 -7.11 -8.26
C GLU A 154 -18.95 -7.08 -9.69
N GLU A 155 -19.07 -8.18 -10.44
CA GLU A 155 -18.66 -8.23 -11.85
C GLU A 155 -19.45 -7.25 -12.72
N GLU A 156 -20.77 -7.17 -12.54
CA GLU A 156 -21.63 -6.25 -13.27
C GLU A 156 -21.28 -4.79 -12.99
N LYS A 157 -21.08 -4.44 -11.71
CA LYS A 157 -20.63 -3.10 -11.30
C LYS A 157 -19.30 -2.72 -11.96
N VAL A 158 -18.36 -3.65 -12.07
CA VAL A 158 -17.08 -3.42 -12.76
C VAL A 158 -17.31 -3.19 -14.26
N ARG A 159 -18.17 -3.99 -14.90
CA ARG A 159 -18.52 -3.81 -16.32
C ARG A 159 -19.15 -2.43 -16.58
N GLU A 160 -20.13 -2.03 -15.77
CA GLU A 160 -20.80 -0.74 -15.91
C GLU A 160 -19.83 0.43 -15.68
N LYS A 161 -18.99 0.35 -14.65
CA LYS A 161 -17.95 1.36 -14.40
C LYS A 161 -17.01 1.52 -15.59
N ASN A 162 -16.59 0.43 -16.21
CA ASN A 162 -15.71 0.46 -17.38
C ASN A 162 -16.41 1.06 -18.61
N ALA A 163 -17.68 0.74 -18.84
CA ALA A 163 -18.48 1.33 -19.91
C ALA A 163 -18.63 2.85 -19.73
N LEU A 164 -18.92 3.30 -18.50
CA LEU A 164 -19.02 4.72 -18.18
C LEU A 164 -17.69 5.45 -18.36
N ASN A 165 -16.57 4.84 -17.96
CA ASN A 165 -15.25 5.41 -18.18
C ASN A 165 -14.94 5.59 -19.67
N MET A 166 -15.28 4.62 -20.52
CA MET A 166 -15.10 4.70 -21.97
C MET A 166 -15.93 5.84 -22.57
N MET A 167 -17.21 5.97 -22.21
CA MET A 167 -18.05 7.08 -22.65
C MET A 167 -17.51 8.44 -22.19
N ASN A 168 -17.02 8.55 -20.96
CA ASN A 168 -16.39 9.77 -20.46
C ASN A 168 -15.12 10.12 -21.22
N THR A 169 -14.30 9.14 -21.62
CA THR A 169 -13.11 9.41 -22.45
C THR A 169 -13.49 9.88 -23.84
N GLU A 170 -14.50 9.29 -24.47
CA GLU A 170 -14.99 9.70 -25.80
C GLU A 170 -15.56 11.12 -25.75
N LEU A 171 -16.41 11.42 -24.77
CA LEU A 171 -16.98 12.75 -24.57
C LEU A 171 -15.89 13.81 -24.32
N LYS A 172 -14.85 13.48 -23.55
CA LYS A 172 -13.72 14.38 -23.29
C LYS A 172 -12.95 14.71 -24.57
N GLU A 173 -12.71 13.73 -25.44
CA GLU A 173 -12.06 13.97 -26.73
C GLU A 173 -12.94 14.79 -27.67
N GLU A 174 -14.26 14.57 -27.67
CA GLU A 174 -15.19 15.38 -28.48
C GLU A 174 -15.27 16.83 -28.01
N ILE A 175 -15.29 17.06 -26.69
CA ILE A 175 -15.21 18.41 -26.09
C ILE A 175 -13.92 19.11 -26.54
N LYS A 176 -12.77 18.41 -26.52
CA LYS A 176 -11.49 18.99 -26.98
C LYS A 176 -11.55 19.40 -28.45
N LYS A 177 -12.12 18.57 -29.34
CA LYS A 177 -12.28 18.91 -30.76
C LYS A 177 -13.16 20.13 -30.96
N ASN A 178 -14.30 20.19 -30.26
CA ASN A 178 -15.22 21.32 -30.33
C ASN A 178 -14.57 22.61 -29.81
N LEU A 179 -13.77 22.54 -28.74
CA LEU A 179 -13.01 23.69 -28.24
C LEU A 179 -12.01 24.20 -29.28
N ALA A 180 -11.26 23.30 -29.92
CA ALA A 180 -10.31 23.67 -30.98
C ALA A 180 -11.02 24.31 -32.19
N GLU A 181 -12.19 23.80 -32.57
CA GLU A 181 -12.99 24.37 -33.65
C GLU A 181 -13.57 25.76 -33.30
N ILE A 182 -14.04 25.95 -32.07
CA ILE A 182 -14.47 27.27 -31.57
C ILE A 182 -13.32 28.27 -31.59
N GLU A 183 -12.12 27.85 -31.18
CA GLU A 183 -10.92 28.70 -31.22
C GLU A 183 -10.57 29.10 -32.66
N ARG A 184 -10.59 28.14 -33.59
CA ARG A 184 -10.39 28.40 -35.02
C ARG A 184 -11.40 29.43 -35.55
N LEU A 185 -12.69 29.23 -35.28
CA LEU A 185 -13.76 30.14 -35.71
C LEU A 185 -13.61 31.54 -35.10
N ARG A 186 -13.17 31.67 -33.84
CA ARG A 186 -12.87 32.97 -33.22
C ARG A 186 -11.78 33.71 -33.99
N THR A 187 -10.66 33.05 -34.29
CA THR A 187 -9.57 33.68 -35.05
C THR A 187 -9.97 34.09 -36.47
N GLU A 188 -10.88 33.35 -37.10
CA GLU A 188 -11.43 33.68 -38.42
C GLU A 188 -12.37 34.87 -38.35
N ASN A 189 -13.20 34.96 -37.30
CA ASN A 189 -14.08 36.10 -37.06
C ASN A 189 -13.29 37.40 -36.78
N ASP A 190 -12.18 37.30 -36.04
CA ASP A 190 -11.27 38.44 -35.81
C ASP A 190 -10.72 38.95 -37.15
N LYS A 191 -10.24 38.07 -38.03
CA LYS A 191 -9.76 38.44 -39.38
C LYS A 191 -10.85 39.08 -40.23
N LEU A 192 -12.07 38.52 -40.23
CA LEU A 192 -13.19 39.10 -40.96
C LEU A 192 -13.56 40.47 -40.43
N THR A 193 -13.43 40.70 -39.13
CA THR A 193 -13.65 42.01 -38.50
C THR A 193 -12.62 43.03 -38.98
N ASP A 194 -11.34 42.64 -39.05
CA ASP A 194 -10.28 43.48 -39.62
C ASP A 194 -10.52 43.78 -41.10
N GLU A 195 -10.81 42.78 -41.93
CA GLU A 195 -11.14 42.97 -43.36
C GLU A 195 -12.36 43.88 -43.56
N LYS A 196 -13.39 43.75 -42.71
CA LYS A 196 -14.57 44.61 -42.75
C LYS A 196 -14.20 46.07 -42.46
N LEU A 197 -13.32 46.31 -41.49
CA LEU A 197 -12.85 47.66 -41.15
C LEU A 197 -12.00 48.26 -42.27
N GLU A 198 -11.11 47.47 -42.89
CA GLU A 198 -10.32 47.89 -44.05
C GLU A 198 -11.20 48.29 -45.23
N ARG A 199 -12.20 47.46 -45.57
CA ARG A 199 -13.15 47.76 -46.65
C ARG A 199 -13.98 49.01 -46.35
N LYS A 200 -14.42 49.17 -45.09
CA LYS A 200 -15.14 50.38 -44.66
C LYS A 200 -14.28 51.63 -44.87
N THR A 201 -13.02 51.59 -44.44
CA THR A 201 -12.07 52.71 -44.61
C THR A 201 -11.82 53.02 -46.09
N ALA A 202 -11.68 51.98 -46.93
CA ALA A 202 -11.51 52.14 -48.37
C ALA A 202 -12.75 52.78 -49.03
N PHE A 203 -13.95 52.38 -48.62
CA PHE A 203 -15.20 52.95 -49.09
C PHE A 203 -15.34 54.42 -48.72
N GLU A 204 -15.08 54.79 -47.45
CA GLU A 204 -15.07 56.18 -46.98
C GLU A 204 -14.06 57.04 -47.77
N SER A 205 -12.89 56.48 -48.12
CA SER A 205 -11.92 57.17 -48.96
C SER A 205 -12.41 57.36 -50.40
N LEU A 206 -13.15 56.41 -50.96
CA LEU A 206 -13.70 56.50 -52.32
C LEU A 206 -14.82 57.52 -52.38
N GLU A 207 -15.72 57.53 -51.39
CA GLU A 207 -16.80 58.50 -51.25
C GLU A 207 -16.25 59.94 -51.20
N ARG A 208 -15.15 60.17 -50.45
CA ARG A 208 -14.46 61.47 -50.42
C ARG A 208 -13.94 61.88 -51.80
N LYS A 209 -13.24 60.99 -52.50
CA LYS A 209 -12.71 61.25 -53.86
C LYS A 209 -13.82 61.53 -54.87
N TYR A 210 -14.94 60.79 -54.77
CA TYR A 210 -16.10 61.00 -55.60
C TYR A 210 -16.70 62.39 -55.34
N GLY A 211 -16.87 62.78 -54.08
CA GLY A 211 -17.32 64.14 -53.71
C GLY A 211 -16.42 65.25 -54.25
N GLU A 212 -15.09 65.08 -54.18
CA GLU A 212 -14.11 66.00 -54.77
C GLU A 212 -14.24 66.11 -56.30
N LEU A 213 -14.43 64.98 -56.98
CA LEU A 213 -14.65 64.92 -58.42
C LEU A 213 -15.95 65.60 -58.83
N SER A 214 -17.07 65.29 -58.15
CA SER A 214 -18.37 65.93 -58.39
C SER A 214 -18.31 67.45 -58.23
N ALA A 215 -17.62 67.95 -57.20
CA ALA A 215 -17.40 69.38 -57.02
C ALA A 215 -16.57 70.00 -58.15
N SER A 216 -15.59 69.25 -58.68
CA SER A 216 -14.77 69.70 -59.82
C SER A 216 -15.55 69.72 -61.13
N VAL A 217 -16.44 68.74 -61.35
CA VAL A 217 -17.36 68.69 -62.50
C VAL A 217 -18.31 69.88 -62.49
N LEU A 218 -18.95 70.19 -61.36
CA LEU A 218 -19.84 71.35 -61.23
C LEU A 218 -19.12 72.66 -61.58
N LYS A 219 -17.87 72.83 -61.12
CA LYS A 219 -17.05 74.00 -61.50
C LYS A 219 -16.78 74.06 -63.00
N LEU A 220 -16.44 72.94 -63.62
CA LEU A 220 -16.20 72.88 -65.07
C LEU A 220 -17.48 73.16 -65.87
N GLU A 221 -18.62 72.67 -65.41
CA GLU A 221 -19.94 72.98 -66.00
C GLU A 221 -20.23 74.49 -65.92
N ASP A 222 -19.95 75.13 -64.78
CA ASP A 222 -20.04 76.59 -64.60
C ASP A 222 -19.09 77.35 -65.55
N ASP A 223 -17.83 76.92 -65.66
CA ASP A 223 -16.82 77.51 -66.55
C ASP A 223 -17.23 77.40 -68.03
N VAL A 224 -17.72 76.23 -68.45
CA VAL A 224 -18.23 76.00 -69.83
C VAL A 224 -19.44 76.88 -70.10
N LYS A 225 -20.36 76.99 -69.15
CA LYS A 225 -21.54 77.86 -69.27
C LYS A 225 -21.15 79.33 -69.42
N LEU A 226 -20.12 79.78 -68.71
CA LEU A 226 -19.54 81.11 -68.86
C LEU A 226 -18.96 81.31 -70.27
N LEU A 227 -18.16 80.36 -70.76
CA LEU A 227 -17.53 80.40 -72.09
C LEU A 227 -18.57 80.45 -73.23
N MET A 228 -19.65 79.66 -73.11
CA MET A 228 -20.75 79.65 -74.09
C MET A 228 -21.57 80.96 -74.06
N SER A 229 -21.56 81.68 -72.94
CA SER A 229 -22.22 82.99 -72.82
C SER A 229 -21.40 84.13 -73.44
N GLU A 230 -20.07 83.97 -73.54
CA GLU A 230 -19.14 85.01 -74.03
C GLU A 230 -18.93 84.99 -75.56
N GLY A 231 -19.38 83.93 -76.25
CA GLY A 231 -19.36 83.80 -77.72
C GLY A 231 -20.66 84.22 -78.43
N ALA A 232 -21.72 84.56 -77.71
CA ALA A 232 -23.00 84.95 -78.28
C ALA A 232 -23.03 86.46 -78.66
N SER A 233 -22.09 86.85 -79.53
CA SER A 233 -22.14 88.11 -80.27
C SER A 233 -22.74 87.83 -81.66
N ASP A 234 -24.02 88.15 -81.78
CA ASP A 234 -24.70 88.62 -82.99
C ASP A 234 -24.56 87.75 -84.27
N CYS A 235 -25.37 86.70 -84.33
CA CYS A 235 -26.05 86.31 -85.57
C CYS A 235 -27.37 85.61 -85.19
N GLY A 236 -28.48 86.33 -85.34
CA GLY A 236 -29.81 85.75 -85.22
C GLY A 236 -30.02 84.61 -86.24
N ASN A 237 -30.79 83.59 -85.84
CA ASN A 237 -32.01 83.17 -86.53
C ASN A 237 -32.62 81.90 -85.90
N THR A 238 -33.91 82.05 -85.58
CA THR A 238 -35.03 81.08 -85.64
C THR A 238 -34.89 79.65 -85.10
N GLU A 239 -35.67 79.42 -84.04
CA GLU A 239 -36.65 78.33 -83.89
C GLU A 239 -36.19 76.90 -84.15
N GLN A 240 -35.99 76.13 -83.08
CA GLN A 240 -36.65 74.82 -82.95
C GLN A 240 -36.61 74.31 -81.49
N GLU A 241 -37.80 74.15 -80.89
CA GLU A 241 -37.99 73.38 -79.65
C GLU A 241 -37.65 71.90 -79.89
N PRO A 242 -36.74 71.29 -79.09
CA PRO A 242 -36.67 69.85 -78.99
C PRO A 242 -37.59 69.38 -77.85
N ASN A 243 -38.65 68.69 -78.26
CA ASN A 243 -39.57 67.93 -77.41
C ASN A 243 -38.80 67.03 -76.41
N THR A 244 -38.91 67.36 -75.13
CA THR A 244 -38.35 66.56 -74.03
C THR A 244 -39.38 65.53 -73.59
N GLY A 245 -39.40 64.39 -74.29
CA GLY A 245 -40.30 63.27 -74.02
C GLY A 245 -39.55 61.95 -73.92
N VAL A 246 -38.75 61.76 -72.86
CA VAL A 246 -38.29 60.42 -72.44
C VAL A 246 -38.24 60.37 -70.91
N SER A 247 -39.35 59.94 -70.31
CA SER A 247 -39.42 59.52 -68.92
C SER A 247 -38.76 58.15 -68.78
N PHE A 248 -37.55 58.09 -68.22
CA PHE A 248 -36.97 56.84 -67.75
C PHE A 248 -37.59 56.48 -66.41
N ALA A 249 -38.22 55.30 -66.34
CA ALA A 249 -38.79 54.74 -65.13
C ALA A 249 -37.67 54.45 -64.11
N VAL A 250 -37.56 55.31 -63.11
CA VAL A 250 -36.80 55.05 -61.88
C VAL A 250 -37.50 53.91 -61.17
N LYS A 251 -36.91 52.71 -61.20
CA LYS A 251 -37.33 51.60 -60.34
C LYS A 251 -37.06 52.04 -58.90
N ALA A 252 -38.11 52.01 -58.09
CA ALA A 252 -38.05 52.29 -56.66
C ALA A 252 -36.94 51.45 -56.02
N GLU A 253 -35.95 52.15 -55.46
CA GLU A 253 -34.94 51.60 -54.59
C GLU A 253 -35.67 51.26 -53.28
N GLU A 254 -35.80 49.96 -52.99
CA GLU A 254 -36.25 49.50 -51.68
C GLU A 254 -35.28 50.05 -50.64
N VAL A 255 -35.78 51.00 -49.85
CA VAL A 255 -35.16 51.43 -48.60
C VAL A 255 -35.09 50.19 -47.71
N PHE A 256 -33.92 49.58 -47.63
CA PHE A 256 -33.62 48.60 -46.61
C PHE A 256 -33.55 49.35 -45.29
N ASP A 257 -34.61 49.23 -44.50
CA ASP A 257 -34.69 49.74 -43.15
C ASP A 257 -33.49 49.26 -42.33
N ASP A 258 -32.86 50.19 -41.63
CA ASP A 258 -31.82 49.95 -40.63
C ASP A 258 -32.34 48.91 -39.61
N TYR A 259 -31.85 47.68 -39.72
CA TYR A 259 -32.02 46.69 -38.67
C TYR A 259 -31.23 47.17 -37.45
N GLU A 260 -31.92 47.77 -36.48
CA GLU A 260 -31.42 47.93 -35.13
C GLU A 260 -30.99 46.55 -34.62
N LEU A 261 -29.68 46.32 -34.58
CA LEU A 261 -29.06 45.22 -33.86
C LEU A 261 -29.28 45.46 -32.37
N GLU A 262 -30.42 45.00 -31.89
CA GLU A 262 -30.72 44.83 -30.47
C GLU A 262 -29.64 43.91 -29.89
N ASN A 263 -28.66 44.53 -29.24
CA ASN A 263 -27.71 43.85 -28.37
C ASN A 263 -28.49 43.37 -27.14
N ASP A 264 -29.26 42.29 -27.28
CA ASP A 264 -29.89 41.66 -26.13
C ASP A 264 -28.80 41.04 -25.27
N THR A 265 -28.60 41.74 -24.17
CA THR A 265 -27.65 41.50 -23.13
C THR A 265 -28.20 40.31 -22.36
N GLY A 266 -27.74 39.11 -22.72
CA GLY A 266 -28.22 37.85 -22.16
C GLY A 266 -28.45 37.93 -20.65
N GLU A 267 -29.72 37.95 -20.26
CA GLU A 267 -30.12 37.69 -18.88
C GLU A 267 -29.64 36.28 -18.48
N PRO A 268 -29.10 36.10 -17.26
CA PRO A 268 -28.68 34.79 -16.79
C PRO A 268 -29.92 33.89 -16.62
N VAL A 269 -30.02 32.89 -17.49
CA VAL A 269 -31.01 31.81 -17.40
C VAL A 269 -30.95 31.18 -16.00
N PRO A 270 -32.05 31.17 -15.22
CA PRO A 270 -32.10 30.45 -13.96
C PRO A 270 -31.98 28.95 -14.23
N SER A 271 -30.89 28.36 -13.75
CA SER A 271 -30.67 26.91 -13.75
C SER A 271 -31.91 26.17 -13.21
N PRO A 272 -32.40 25.11 -13.87
CA PRO A 272 -33.52 24.33 -13.36
C PRO A 272 -33.12 23.64 -12.05
N LYS A 273 -33.80 24.04 -10.98
CA LYS A 273 -33.79 23.37 -9.68
C LYS A 273 -34.13 21.89 -9.91
N THR A 274 -33.19 21.03 -9.57
CA THR A 274 -33.41 19.60 -9.42
C THR A 274 -34.56 19.37 -8.44
N LYS A 275 -35.61 18.69 -8.93
CA LYS A 275 -36.70 18.19 -8.11
C LYS A 275 -36.17 17.06 -7.22
N GLU A 276 -35.72 17.41 -6.02
CA GLU A 276 -35.68 16.46 -4.91
C GLU A 276 -37.11 16.05 -4.58
N THR A 277 -37.44 14.80 -4.85
CA THR A 277 -38.69 14.20 -4.39
C THR A 277 -38.35 13.25 -3.23
N HIS A 278 -38.53 13.79 -2.02
CA HIS A 278 -38.90 13.14 -0.76
C HIS A 278 -38.68 11.62 -0.61
N ILE A 279 -37.57 11.24 0.04
CA ILE A 279 -37.50 10.00 0.82
C ILE A 279 -37.89 10.34 2.26
N LYS A 280 -39.01 9.78 2.72
CA LYS A 280 -39.49 9.86 4.09
C LYS A 280 -38.44 9.30 5.06
N LYS A 281 -37.85 10.17 5.87
CA LYS A 281 -37.06 9.81 7.05
C LYS A 281 -37.98 9.77 8.25
N GLY A 282 -38.22 8.58 8.78
CA GLY A 282 -38.67 8.38 10.14
C GLY A 282 -37.65 7.51 10.84
N TYR A 283 -36.67 8.10 11.52
CA TYR A 283 -35.98 7.46 12.64
C TYR A 283 -35.45 8.50 13.61
N LYS A 284 -35.77 8.21 14.88
CA LYS A 284 -35.50 8.86 16.14
C LYS A 284 -34.11 9.47 16.32
N ASP A 285 -34.12 10.56 17.10
CA ASP A 285 -33.06 11.04 17.96
C ASP A 285 -32.19 9.94 18.56
N VAL A 286 -30.87 10.06 18.37
CA VAL A 286 -29.88 9.72 19.39
C VAL A 286 -28.77 10.77 19.31
N ALA A 287 -28.63 11.52 20.39
CA ALA A 287 -27.51 12.41 20.68
C ALA A 287 -26.20 11.62 20.87
N SER A 288 -25.07 12.19 20.45
CA SER A 288 -23.71 12.09 21.03
C SER A 288 -22.74 12.79 20.05
N GLU A 289 -22.21 13.96 20.38
CA GLU A 289 -20.88 14.17 20.99
C GLU A 289 -19.71 14.09 20.00
N LYS A 290 -19.18 15.29 19.70
CA LYS A 290 -17.78 15.70 19.51
C LYS A 290 -16.73 14.61 19.30
N GLU A 291 -15.99 14.68 18.20
CA GLU A 291 -14.52 14.78 18.21
C GLU A 291 -14.01 15.18 16.82
N VAL A 292 -13.26 16.29 16.73
CA VAL A 292 -12.57 16.73 15.51
C VAL A 292 -11.12 16.30 15.68
N ILE A 293 -10.70 15.28 14.94
CA ILE A 293 -9.31 14.85 14.86
C ILE A 293 -8.66 15.58 13.68
N THR A 294 -7.77 16.53 13.99
CA THR A 294 -6.82 17.11 13.05
C THR A 294 -5.75 16.06 12.74
N ILE A 295 -5.59 15.71 11.47
CA ILE A 295 -4.49 14.88 10.98
C ILE A 295 -3.44 15.85 10.46
N SER A 296 -2.33 15.97 11.18
CA SER A 296 -1.15 16.70 10.75
C SER A 296 -0.26 15.77 9.93
N ASP A 297 0.06 16.20 8.71
CA ASP A 297 1.20 15.75 7.90
C ASP A 297 2.50 16.14 8.61
N ASP A 298 3.34 15.17 8.95
CA ASP A 298 4.79 15.34 9.05
C ASP A 298 5.41 13.96 9.29
N ASP A 299 5.94 13.35 8.23
CA ASP A 299 6.97 12.31 8.33
C ASP A 299 7.94 12.53 7.15
N ASP A 300 8.87 13.44 7.39
CA ASP A 300 10.13 13.59 6.66
C ASP A 300 11.01 12.36 6.93
N ASP A 301 11.02 11.42 5.99
CA ASP A 301 12.02 10.35 5.95
C ASP A 301 13.20 10.76 5.04
N ASP A 302 14.36 10.81 5.68
CA ASP A 302 15.67 10.32 5.23
C ASP A 302 16.25 10.83 3.90
N ASP A 303 17.44 11.44 3.97
CA ASP A 303 18.70 10.70 3.84
C ASP A 303 19.90 11.62 3.47
N ASN A 304 21.08 11.21 3.94
CA ASN A 304 22.45 11.57 3.50
C ASN A 304 23.08 12.89 3.96
N GLY A 305 24.11 12.78 4.84
CA GLY A 305 24.85 13.98 5.23
C GLY A 305 26.14 13.93 6.07
N VAL A 306 26.99 12.90 5.96
CA VAL A 306 28.46 12.99 6.18
C VAL A 306 28.99 13.00 7.65
N PRO A 307 30.12 12.30 7.92
CA PRO A 307 30.60 12.01 9.29
C PRO A 307 31.60 13.07 9.77
N ASN A 308 31.66 13.29 11.09
CA ASN A 308 32.81 13.95 11.68
C ASN A 308 33.31 13.28 12.96
N GLN A 309 34.64 13.22 12.97
CA GLN A 309 35.58 12.68 13.94
C GLN A 309 35.46 13.36 15.31
N GLY A 310 35.76 12.64 16.40
CA GLY A 310 35.95 13.32 17.69
C GLY A 310 36.04 12.43 18.92
N LEU A 311 37.24 11.90 19.15
CA LEU A 311 37.94 11.87 20.44
C LEU A 311 37.23 11.36 21.71
N HIS A 312 37.81 10.29 22.26
CA HIS A 312 38.13 10.07 23.67
C HIS A 312 37.15 10.60 24.73
N ARG A 313 36.51 9.66 25.44
CA ARG A 313 36.76 9.50 26.88
C ARG A 313 36.22 8.16 27.38
N GLU A 314 37.13 7.39 27.95
CA GLU A 314 36.84 6.45 29.02
C GLU A 314 35.94 7.11 30.07
N LYS A 315 34.93 6.38 30.55
CA LYS A 315 34.76 6.13 32.00
C LYS A 315 33.59 5.17 32.28
N ALA A 316 33.95 4.12 33.01
CA ALA A 316 33.25 3.57 34.16
C ALA A 316 31.84 2.99 33.96
N ILE A 317 31.82 1.66 33.88
CA ILE A 317 30.78 0.79 34.40
C ILE A 317 30.65 1.04 35.92
N PRO A 318 29.42 1.18 36.44
CA PRO A 318 29.13 0.55 37.72
C PRO A 318 28.03 -0.51 37.56
N GLN A 319 28.43 -1.74 37.87
CA GLN A 319 27.53 -2.76 38.38
C GLN A 319 26.83 -2.22 39.63
N THR A 320 25.51 -2.29 39.65
CA THR A 320 24.74 -2.29 40.90
C THR A 320 24.00 -3.61 41.00
N MET A 321 24.59 -4.53 41.77
CA MET A 321 23.84 -5.56 42.49
C MET A 321 23.32 -4.95 43.79
N GLY A 322 22.10 -5.31 44.17
CA GLY A 322 21.41 -4.96 45.41
C GLY A 322 19.95 -5.35 45.24
N GLU A 323 19.62 -6.62 45.44
CA GLU A 323 19.13 -7.17 46.72
C GLU A 323 17.85 -6.50 47.23
N ASN A 324 16.78 -7.29 47.13
CA ASN A 324 15.83 -7.60 48.20
C ASN A 324 14.58 -6.72 48.42
N GLU A 325 13.50 -7.50 48.54
CA GLU A 325 12.34 -7.33 49.42
C GLU A 325 11.10 -6.54 48.94
N HIS A 326 10.10 -7.38 48.62
CA HIS A 326 8.65 -7.20 48.60
C HIS A 326 8.09 -6.22 49.67
N PRO A 327 6.93 -5.60 49.38
CA PRO A 327 5.72 -6.23 49.91
C PRO A 327 4.58 -6.38 48.90
N GLN A 328 3.79 -7.42 49.17
CA GLN A 328 2.50 -7.74 48.60
C GLN A 328 1.60 -6.51 48.41
N ARG A 329 1.15 -6.28 47.18
CA ARG A 329 -0.14 -5.65 46.93
C ARG A 329 -1.11 -6.73 46.48
N VAL A 330 -1.96 -7.14 47.42
CA VAL A 330 -3.12 -7.99 47.17
C VAL A 330 -4.15 -7.12 46.45
N GLU A 331 -4.15 -7.17 45.12
CA GLU A 331 -5.30 -6.73 44.33
C GLU A 331 -6.11 -7.98 43.96
N THR A 332 -7.21 -8.16 44.68
CA THR A 332 -8.26 -9.13 44.40
C THR A 332 -8.94 -8.76 43.09
N PHE A 333 -8.44 -9.27 41.96
CA PHE A 333 -9.21 -9.34 40.73
C PHE A 333 -10.10 -10.57 40.76
N THR A 334 -11.39 -10.33 40.91
CA THR A 334 -12.48 -11.26 40.65
C THR A 334 -12.30 -11.93 39.29
N ARG A 335 -12.20 -13.26 39.30
CA ARG A 335 -12.27 -14.13 38.13
C ARG A 335 -13.61 -13.90 37.40
N ASN A 336 -13.54 -13.40 36.17
CA ASN A 336 -14.51 -13.75 35.14
C ASN A 336 -13.79 -14.60 34.09
N LEU A 337 -13.81 -15.91 34.32
CA LEU A 337 -13.47 -16.93 33.33
C LEU A 337 -14.58 -16.95 32.28
N ALA A 338 -14.33 -16.34 31.12
CA ALA A 338 -15.07 -16.60 29.89
C ALA A 338 -14.06 -17.01 28.80
N SER A 339 -13.43 -18.16 29.01
CA SER A 339 -12.60 -18.82 28.01
C SER A 339 -13.49 -19.68 27.12
N ASN A 340 -13.94 -19.14 25.97
CA ASN A 340 -14.45 -19.95 24.87
C ASN A 340 -13.57 -19.69 23.64
N ILE A 341 -12.35 -20.22 23.68
CA ILE A 341 -11.51 -20.40 22.50
C ILE A 341 -11.92 -21.76 21.92
N GLN A 342 -12.83 -21.73 20.95
CA GLN A 342 -13.09 -22.89 20.09
C GLN A 342 -12.07 -22.86 18.95
N THR A 343 -10.91 -23.49 19.17
CA THR A 343 -10.00 -23.89 18.09
C THR A 343 -10.73 -24.88 17.18
N CYS A 344 -11.24 -24.37 16.07
CA CYS A 344 -11.80 -25.19 15.00
C CYS A 344 -10.64 -25.76 14.18
N SER A 345 -10.21 -26.97 14.51
CA SER A 345 -9.30 -27.75 13.66
C SER A 345 -10.03 -28.12 12.38
N ARG A 346 -9.79 -27.33 11.32
CA ARG A 346 -10.26 -27.58 9.97
C ARG A 346 -9.44 -28.72 9.36
N SER A 347 -9.90 -29.96 9.52
CA SER A 347 -9.44 -31.07 8.69
C SER A 347 -10.14 -30.99 7.33
N THR A 348 -9.45 -30.44 6.33
CA THR A 348 -9.82 -30.58 4.93
C THR A 348 -9.48 -31.99 4.47
N SER A 349 -10.49 -32.87 4.38
CA SER A 349 -10.37 -34.08 3.57
C SER A 349 -10.61 -33.70 2.10
N SER A 350 -9.52 -33.61 1.33
CA SER A 350 -9.60 -33.56 -0.12
C SER A 350 -10.08 -34.91 -0.64
N ALA A 351 -11.25 -34.91 -1.29
CA ALA A 351 -11.68 -36.01 -2.12
C ALA A 351 -10.80 -36.03 -3.38
N ALA A 352 -9.79 -36.91 -3.38
CA ALA A 352 -9.10 -37.32 -4.60
C ALA A 352 -9.78 -38.60 -5.09
N THR A 353 -10.47 -38.49 -6.21
CA THR A 353 -10.87 -39.61 -7.05
C THR A 353 -9.61 -40.33 -7.54
N SER A 354 -9.38 -41.57 -7.11
CA SER A 354 -8.44 -42.47 -7.77
C SER A 354 -9.09 -43.82 -8.04
N SER A 355 -9.11 -44.13 -9.33
CA SER A 355 -9.47 -45.38 -9.99
C SER A 355 -8.98 -46.66 -9.30
N PHE A 356 -9.89 -47.64 -9.25
CA PHE A 356 -9.68 -49.03 -9.66
C PHE A 356 -8.24 -49.56 -9.65
N ALA A 357 -7.93 -50.41 -8.66
CA ALA A 357 -7.08 -51.59 -8.83
C ALA A 357 -7.41 -52.61 -7.72
N GLU A 358 -8.04 -53.71 -8.12
CA GLU A 358 -8.17 -54.93 -7.32
C GLU A 358 -6.78 -55.47 -6.96
N SER A 359 -6.51 -55.69 -5.66
CA SER A 359 -5.54 -56.70 -5.24
C SER A 359 -5.83 -57.20 -3.82
N ARG A 360 -6.65 -58.25 -3.78
CA ARG A 360 -6.52 -59.49 -2.99
C ARG A 360 -5.36 -59.53 -1.96
N ALA A 361 -5.62 -59.11 -0.72
CA ALA A 361 -4.85 -59.54 0.47
C ALA A 361 -5.66 -59.27 1.77
N GLY A 362 -6.75 -60.00 1.97
CA GLY A 362 -7.68 -59.80 3.09
C GLY A 362 -7.97 -61.07 3.87
N ALA A 363 -6.93 -61.86 4.19
CA ALA A 363 -7.05 -63.04 5.03
C ALA A 363 -5.78 -63.24 5.87
N SER A 364 -5.47 -62.34 6.80
CA SER A 364 -4.43 -62.62 7.83
C SER A 364 -4.45 -61.67 9.05
N LEU A 365 -5.62 -61.20 9.49
CA LEU A 365 -5.71 -60.43 10.74
C LEU A 365 -6.65 -61.07 11.77
N ALA A 366 -7.59 -61.91 11.32
CA ALA A 366 -8.40 -62.73 12.22
C ALA A 366 -7.62 -63.92 12.82
N ASN A 367 -6.58 -64.43 12.14
CA ASN A 367 -5.78 -65.54 12.66
C ASN A 367 -4.69 -65.11 13.66
N LEU A 368 -4.23 -63.85 13.64
CA LEU A 368 -3.16 -63.40 14.54
C LEU A 368 -3.65 -63.10 15.96
N MET A 369 -4.96 -62.90 16.17
CA MET A 369 -5.52 -62.71 17.51
C MET A 369 -5.88 -64.02 18.24
N CYS A 370 -5.89 -65.17 17.56
CA CYS A 370 -6.14 -66.46 18.20
C CYS A 370 -4.88 -67.15 18.73
N GLU A 371 -3.67 -66.72 18.34
CA GLU A 371 -2.40 -67.34 18.78
C GLU A 371 -1.78 -66.68 20.03
N ILE A 372 -2.33 -65.57 20.51
CA ILE A 372 -1.84 -64.86 21.72
C ILE A 372 -2.63 -65.26 22.99
N LEU A 373 -3.67 -66.10 22.85
CA LEU A 373 -4.57 -66.48 23.95
C LEU A 373 -4.62 -67.99 24.26
N ASN A 374 -3.63 -68.78 23.80
CA ASN A 374 -3.44 -70.17 24.24
C ASN A 374 -2.05 -70.40 24.84
#